data_AF-A0A527H6P9-F1
#
_entry.id   AF-A0A527H6P9-F1
#
_cell.length_a   1.000
_cell.length_b   1.000
_cell.length_c   1.000
_cell.angle_alpha   90.00
_cell.angle_beta   90.00
_cell.angle_gamma   90.00
#
_symmetry.space_group_name_H-M   'P 1'
#
loop_
_entity.id
_entity.type
_entity.pdbx_description
1 polymer ?
#
loop_
_entity_poly.entity_id
_entity_poly.type
_entity_poly.pdbx_seq_one_letter_code
_entity_poly.pdbx_strand_id
1 'polypeptide(L)'
;NEPFALLLPDMVSFGGRGCLAETVELYERTGGNVIAVERCEPSETNKYGIVGRGAEIGGGFEVTAMVEKPAPANAPSNFYINGRYILQPEIFALLGNQQRGAGNEIQLTDAMVRLSKDQSFFAQPFKGRMFDCGSKEGFIQANIAFALARDDMKGPVFEMLQEFVRSHERQEEAA
;
A
#
# COMPACT_ATOMS: atom_id res chain seq x y z
N ASN A 1 -19.88 12.39 -12.14
CA ASN A 1 -19.76 10.92 -12.25
C ASN A 1 -18.55 10.61 -13.12
N GLU A 2 -17.37 10.76 -12.53
CA GLU A 2 -16.09 10.57 -13.21
C GLU A 2 -15.23 9.62 -12.36
N PRO A 3 -14.32 8.85 -12.97
CA PRO A 3 -13.32 8.10 -12.22
C PRO A 3 -12.45 9.07 -11.41
N PHE A 4 -12.02 8.64 -10.23
CA PHE A 4 -11.25 9.48 -9.33
C PHE A 4 -10.08 8.72 -8.72
N ALA A 5 -9.03 9.46 -8.39
CA ALA A 5 -7.91 8.94 -7.63
C ALA A 5 -8.16 9.12 -6.12
N LEU A 6 -7.86 8.10 -5.33
CA LEU A 6 -7.83 8.16 -3.87
C LEU A 6 -6.41 7.90 -3.38
N LEU A 7 -5.96 8.72 -2.43
CA LEU A 7 -4.61 8.68 -1.88
C LEU A 7 -4.70 8.73 -0.37
N LEU A 8 -4.23 7.68 0.29
CA LEU A 8 -4.06 7.69 1.74
C LEU A 8 -2.78 8.49 2.08
N PRO A 9 -2.89 9.61 2.83
CA PRO A 9 -1.79 10.54 3.03
C PRO A 9 -0.70 10.02 3.99
N ASP A 10 -1.05 9.04 4.82
CA ASP A 10 -0.16 8.30 5.70
C ASP A 10 0.72 7.29 4.95
N MET A 11 0.32 6.86 3.75
CA MET A 11 1.14 6.02 2.88
C MET A 11 2.05 6.89 2.00
N VAL A 12 3.32 6.97 2.34
CA VAL A 12 4.30 7.85 1.65
C VAL A 12 5.14 7.04 0.67
N SER A 13 5.04 7.38 -0.62
CA SER A 13 5.76 6.69 -1.69
C SER A 13 7.18 7.21 -1.83
N PHE A 14 8.13 6.29 -1.92
CA PHE A 14 9.54 6.55 -2.16
C PHE A 14 10.02 5.77 -3.39
N GLY A 15 10.57 6.46 -4.38
CA GLY A 15 11.03 5.83 -5.62
C GLY A 15 11.27 6.86 -6.71
N GLY A 16 11.90 6.44 -7.80
CA GLY A 16 12.20 7.33 -8.93
C GLY A 16 10.95 7.84 -9.67
N ARG A 17 9.94 6.98 -9.79
CA ARG A 17 8.63 7.32 -10.36
C ARG A 17 7.54 7.27 -9.28
N GLY A 18 6.58 8.19 -9.36
CA GLY A 18 5.48 8.25 -8.40
C GLY A 18 4.50 7.09 -8.55
N CYS A 19 4.05 6.53 -7.42
CA CYS A 19 3.16 5.36 -7.37
C CYS A 19 1.86 5.57 -8.18
N LEU A 20 1.18 6.71 -7.98
CA LEU A 20 -0.06 7.00 -8.73
C LEU A 20 0.19 7.11 -10.24
N ALA A 21 1.36 7.59 -10.68
CA ALA A 21 1.65 7.68 -12.11
C ALA A 21 1.75 6.29 -12.75
N GLU A 22 2.33 5.31 -12.07
CA GLU A 22 2.33 3.91 -12.54
C GLU A 22 0.92 3.30 -12.52
N THR A 23 0.09 3.66 -11.53
CA THR A 23 -1.32 3.22 -11.46
C THR A 23 -2.14 3.78 -12.63
N VAL A 24 -1.92 5.06 -13.00
CA VAL A 24 -2.57 5.70 -14.15
C VAL A 24 -2.20 5.01 -15.45
N GLU A 25 -0.93 4.63 -15.66
CA GLU A 25 -0.51 3.90 -16.87
C GLU A 25 -1.24 2.56 -17.02
N LEU A 26 -1.47 1.84 -15.92
CA LEU A 26 -2.26 0.61 -15.97
C LEU A 26 -3.73 0.92 -16.29
N TYR A 27 -4.30 1.93 -15.65
CA TYR A 27 -5.68 2.38 -15.89
C TYR A 27 -5.93 2.79 -17.34
N GLU A 28 -5.01 3.51 -17.98
CA GLU A 28 -5.12 3.88 -19.40
C GLU A 28 -5.22 2.66 -20.33
N ARG A 29 -4.71 1.51 -19.89
CA ARG A 29 -4.77 0.26 -20.65
C ARG A 29 -5.99 -0.60 -20.32
N THR A 30 -6.41 -0.63 -19.07
CA THR A 30 -7.44 -1.57 -18.60
C THR A 30 -8.80 -0.92 -18.39
N GLY A 31 -8.84 0.39 -18.17
CA GLY A 31 -10.00 1.06 -17.58
C GLY A 31 -10.35 0.45 -16.21
N GLY A 32 -11.63 0.58 -15.83
CA GLY A 32 -12.18 -0.05 -14.63
C GLY A 32 -11.55 0.48 -13.34
N ASN A 33 -11.36 -0.41 -12.37
CA ASN A 33 -10.79 -0.06 -11.07
C ASN A 33 -9.34 -0.52 -11.00
N VAL A 34 -8.43 0.34 -10.57
CA VAL A 34 -7.01 0.02 -10.44
C VAL A 34 -6.51 0.36 -9.04
N ILE A 35 -5.82 -0.58 -8.41
CA ILE A 35 -5.23 -0.41 -7.08
C ILE A 35 -3.72 -0.64 -7.14
N ALA A 36 -2.96 0.21 -6.47
CA ALA A 36 -1.53 -0.04 -6.32
C ALA A 36 -1.29 -1.05 -5.19
N VAL A 37 -0.32 -1.94 -5.41
CA VAL A 37 0.01 -3.00 -4.47
C VAL A 37 1.51 -3.14 -4.28
N GLU A 38 1.90 -3.66 -3.11
CA GLU A 38 3.27 -4.05 -2.79
C GLU A 38 3.28 -5.43 -2.13
N ARG A 39 4.45 -6.06 -2.07
CA ARG A 39 4.59 -7.33 -1.35
C ARG A 39 4.86 -7.06 0.12
N CYS A 40 4.13 -7.74 0.99
CA CYS A 40 4.49 -7.88 2.40
C CYS A 40 5.12 -9.24 2.66
N GLU A 41 5.74 -9.40 3.83
CA GLU A 41 6.06 -10.72 4.34
C GLU A 41 4.76 -11.53 4.53
N PRO A 42 4.72 -12.84 4.19
CA PRO A 42 3.50 -13.64 4.33
C PRO A 42 2.93 -13.67 5.74
N SER A 43 3.77 -13.49 6.77
CA SER A 43 3.34 -13.41 8.17
C SER A 43 2.62 -12.10 8.53
N GLU A 44 2.71 -11.08 7.69
CA GLU A 44 2.18 -9.73 7.94
C GLU A 44 0.86 -9.45 7.21
N THR A 45 0.29 -10.43 6.51
CA THR A 45 -0.94 -10.24 5.72
C THR A 45 -2.14 -9.77 6.56
N ASN A 46 -2.14 -10.08 7.87
CA ASN A 46 -3.19 -9.67 8.81
C ASN A 46 -3.15 -8.17 9.14
N LYS A 47 -2.14 -7.43 8.68
CA LYS A 47 -2.04 -5.97 8.86
C LYS A 47 -2.76 -5.19 7.76
N TYR A 48 -3.02 -5.80 6.60
CA TYR A 48 -3.41 -5.07 5.38
C TYR A 48 -4.59 -5.71 4.63
N GLY A 49 -5.20 -4.96 3.72
CA GLY A 49 -6.05 -5.53 2.67
C GLY A 49 -5.18 -6.25 1.63
N ILE A 50 -5.47 -7.53 1.37
CA ILE A 50 -4.68 -8.39 0.47
C ILE A 50 -5.50 -8.75 -0.76
N VAL A 51 -4.84 -8.70 -1.93
CA VAL A 51 -5.45 -9.02 -3.21
C VAL A 51 -5.06 -10.42 -3.70
N GLY A 52 -5.96 -11.11 -4.39
CA GLY A 52 -5.64 -12.30 -5.18
C GLY A 52 -5.04 -11.91 -6.53
N ARG A 53 -4.10 -12.71 -7.03
CA ARG A 53 -3.44 -12.50 -8.33
C ARG A 53 -4.04 -13.38 -9.41
N GLY A 54 -4.58 -12.76 -10.46
CA GLY A 54 -5.08 -13.39 -11.68
C GLY A 54 -4.14 -13.25 -12.86
N ALA A 55 -4.71 -13.11 -14.06
CA ALA A 55 -3.97 -13.02 -15.30
C ALA A 55 -3.14 -11.72 -15.38
N GLU A 56 -1.97 -11.80 -16.03
CA GLU A 56 -1.12 -10.62 -16.23
C GLU A 56 -1.68 -9.69 -17.31
N ILE A 57 -1.57 -8.39 -17.09
CA ILE A 57 -2.03 -7.38 -18.04
C ILE A 57 -1.10 -6.15 -18.02
N GLY A 58 -0.19 -6.09 -18.99
CA GLY A 58 0.86 -5.07 -19.06
C GLY A 58 1.79 -5.12 -17.86
N GLY A 59 1.85 -4.03 -17.09
CA GLY A 59 2.69 -3.94 -15.89
C GLY A 59 2.06 -4.51 -14.61
N GLY A 60 0.80 -4.95 -14.67
CA GLY A 60 0.02 -5.39 -13.52
C GLY A 60 -0.71 -6.72 -13.75
N PHE A 61 -1.76 -6.96 -12.97
CA PHE A 61 -2.55 -8.20 -13.05
C PHE A 61 -4.02 -7.97 -12.67
N GLU A 62 -4.89 -8.86 -13.13
CA GLU A 62 -6.30 -8.90 -12.72
C GLU A 62 -6.43 -9.32 -11.26
N VAL A 63 -7.28 -8.63 -10.50
CA VAL A 63 -7.56 -8.94 -9.09
C VAL A 63 -8.68 -9.97 -9.00
N THR A 64 -8.36 -11.15 -8.47
CA THR A 64 -9.32 -12.27 -8.36
C THR A 64 -10.05 -12.32 -7.02
N ALA A 65 -9.48 -11.69 -5.99
CA ALA A 65 -10.05 -11.62 -4.66
C ALA A 65 -9.55 -10.37 -3.94
N MET A 66 -10.31 -9.87 -2.97
CA MET A 66 -9.88 -8.83 -2.04
C MET A 66 -10.34 -9.24 -0.64
N VAL A 67 -9.42 -9.28 0.32
CA VAL A 67 -9.72 -9.68 1.70
C VAL A 67 -9.07 -8.68 2.66
N GLU A 68 -9.86 -8.10 3.55
CA GLU A 68 -9.36 -7.18 4.59
C GLU A 68 -8.70 -7.98 5.73
N LYS A 69 -7.43 -7.71 6.00
CA LYS A 69 -6.65 -8.24 7.14
C LYS A 69 -6.77 -9.77 7.33
N PRO A 70 -6.56 -10.59 6.27
CA PRO A 70 -6.65 -12.04 6.39
C PRO A 70 -5.55 -12.60 7.30
N ALA A 71 -5.90 -13.63 8.06
CA ALA A 71 -4.89 -14.49 8.67
C ALA A 71 -3.94 -15.04 7.59
N PRO A 72 -2.63 -15.21 7.87
CA PRO A 72 -1.65 -15.68 6.88
C PRO A 72 -2.08 -16.93 6.11
N ALA A 73 -2.70 -17.90 6.78
CA ALA A 73 -3.18 -19.14 6.15
C ALA A 73 -4.35 -18.95 5.17
N ASN A 74 -5.07 -17.83 5.26
CA ASN A 74 -6.25 -17.51 4.45
C ASN A 74 -5.98 -16.40 3.42
N ALA A 75 -4.74 -15.88 3.37
CA ALA A 75 -4.40 -14.79 2.48
C ALA A 75 -4.36 -15.28 1.01
N PRO A 76 -5.05 -14.60 0.07
CA PRO A 76 -5.09 -15.05 -1.33
C PRO A 76 -3.76 -14.81 -2.08
N SER A 77 -2.89 -13.97 -1.53
CA SER A 77 -1.49 -13.80 -1.93
C SER A 77 -0.74 -13.06 -0.81
N ASN A 78 0.43 -12.47 -1.11
CA ASN A 78 1.11 -11.51 -0.24
C ASN A 78 1.19 -10.10 -0.84
N PHE A 79 0.33 -9.77 -1.83
CA PHE A 79 0.19 -8.42 -2.36
C PHE A 79 -0.82 -7.62 -1.55
N TYR A 80 -0.35 -6.62 -0.82
CA TYR A 80 -1.19 -5.73 -0.04
C TYR A 80 -1.52 -4.44 -0.79
N ILE A 81 -2.70 -3.88 -0.52
CA ILE A 81 -3.17 -2.61 -1.08
C ILE A 81 -2.43 -1.46 -0.37
N ASN A 82 -1.62 -0.70 -1.10
CA ASN A 82 -0.68 0.26 -0.50
C ASN A 82 -1.20 1.71 -0.39
N GLY A 83 -2.50 1.93 -0.60
CA GLY A 83 -3.13 3.23 -0.39
C GLY A 83 -3.15 4.17 -1.60
N ARG A 84 -3.02 3.66 -2.83
CA ARG A 84 -3.34 4.40 -4.07
C ARG A 84 -4.37 3.64 -4.88
N TYR A 85 -5.39 4.37 -5.33
CA TYR A 85 -6.53 3.81 -6.03
C TYR A 85 -6.93 4.72 -7.19
N ILE A 86 -7.42 4.12 -8.26
CA ILE A 86 -8.26 4.74 -9.28
C ILE A 86 -9.57 3.96 -9.27
N LEU A 87 -10.67 4.60 -8.89
CA LEU A 87 -11.95 3.95 -8.65
C LEU A 87 -13.05 4.56 -9.50
N GLN A 88 -14.01 3.71 -9.86
CA GLN A 88 -15.21 4.13 -10.57
C GLN A 88 -16.23 4.76 -9.59
N PRO A 89 -17.02 5.77 -10.03
CA PRO A 89 -17.89 6.55 -9.16
C PRO A 89 -19.02 5.73 -8.52
N GLU A 90 -19.38 4.56 -9.06
CA GLU A 90 -20.39 3.66 -8.50
C GLU A 90 -20.06 3.22 -7.07
N ILE A 91 -18.78 3.27 -6.68
CA ILE A 91 -18.35 2.94 -5.32
C ILE A 91 -19.01 3.84 -4.27
N PHE A 92 -19.34 5.11 -4.60
CA PHE A 92 -19.98 6.02 -3.65
C PHE A 92 -21.38 5.56 -3.24
N ALA A 93 -22.14 4.97 -4.17
CA ALA A 93 -23.46 4.39 -3.86
C ALA A 93 -23.32 3.15 -2.95
N LEU A 94 -22.28 2.34 -3.18
CA LEU A 94 -22.00 1.19 -2.33
C LEU A 94 -21.62 1.62 -0.91
N LEU A 95 -20.75 2.62 -0.78
CA LEU A 95 -20.34 3.21 0.50
C LEU A 95 -21.52 3.83 1.26
N GLY A 96 -22.41 4.56 0.57
CA GLY A 96 -23.58 5.20 1.19
C GLY A 96 -24.55 4.22 1.86
N ASN A 97 -24.55 2.96 1.40
CA ASN A 97 -25.49 1.93 1.84
C ASN A 97 -24.81 0.80 2.63
N GLN A 98 -23.52 0.97 2.97
CA GLN A 98 -22.70 -0.07 3.57
C GLN A 98 -22.85 -0.12 5.09
N GLN A 99 -22.93 -1.34 5.62
CA GLN A 99 -22.88 -1.59 7.06
C GLN A 99 -21.45 -1.56 7.59
N ARG A 100 -21.31 -1.37 8.91
CA ARG A 100 -19.99 -1.42 9.57
C ARG A 100 -19.45 -2.85 9.53
N GLY A 101 -18.17 -2.99 9.16
CA GLY A 101 -17.44 -4.24 9.06
C GLY A 101 -16.36 -4.35 10.14
N ALA A 102 -15.13 -4.68 9.71
CA ALA A 102 -13.98 -4.80 10.60
C ALA A 102 -13.75 -3.52 11.41
N GLY A 103 -13.47 -3.67 12.72
CA GLY A 103 -13.22 -2.55 13.62
C GLY A 103 -14.44 -1.67 13.90
N ASN A 104 -15.66 -2.11 13.55
CA ASN A 104 -16.88 -1.31 13.65
C ASN A 104 -16.84 -0.03 12.77
N GLU A 105 -16.16 -0.10 11.62
CA GLU A 105 -16.00 1.00 10.65
C GLU A 105 -16.65 0.66 9.30
N ILE A 106 -16.94 1.68 8.49
CA ILE A 106 -17.35 1.49 7.09
C ILE A 106 -16.07 1.36 6.26
N GLN A 107 -15.72 0.14 5.85
CA GLN A 107 -14.44 -0.14 5.19
C GLN A 107 -14.50 0.04 3.67
N LEU A 108 -13.53 0.72 3.08
CA LEU A 108 -13.44 0.85 1.62
C LEU A 108 -13.29 -0.51 0.92
N THR A 109 -12.53 -1.44 1.52
CA THR A 109 -12.31 -2.80 0.98
C THR A 109 -13.62 -3.56 0.78
N ASP A 110 -14.56 -3.45 1.72
CA ASP A 110 -15.88 -4.10 1.61
C ASP A 110 -16.69 -3.54 0.42
N ALA A 111 -16.59 -2.23 0.18
CA ALA A 111 -17.25 -1.60 -0.96
C ALA A 111 -16.60 -2.03 -2.28
N MET A 112 -15.27 -2.14 -2.33
CA MET A 112 -14.56 -2.65 -3.50
C MET A 112 -14.90 -4.12 -3.80
N VAL A 113 -15.00 -4.98 -2.78
CA VAL A 113 -15.44 -6.39 -2.92
C VAL A 113 -16.86 -6.48 -3.47
N ARG A 114 -17.74 -5.56 -3.08
CA ARG A 114 -19.11 -5.49 -3.64
C ARG A 114 -19.06 -5.01 -5.10
N LEU A 115 -18.28 -3.98 -5.39
CA LEU A 115 -18.12 -3.45 -6.74
C LEU A 115 -17.48 -4.48 -7.69
N SER A 116 -16.58 -5.31 -7.19
CA SER A 116 -15.86 -6.31 -7.99
C SER A 116 -16.75 -7.43 -8.53
N LYS A 117 -18.02 -7.50 -8.10
CA LYS A 117 -19.02 -8.41 -8.66
C LYS A 117 -19.54 -7.95 -10.02
N ASP A 118 -19.53 -6.64 -10.25
CA ASP A 118 -20.08 -6.01 -11.45
C ASP A 118 -19.00 -5.36 -12.33
N GLN A 119 -17.84 -5.04 -11.76
CA GLN A 119 -16.74 -4.36 -12.46
C GLN A 119 -15.40 -5.05 -12.20
N SER A 120 -14.55 -5.09 -13.23
CA SER A 120 -13.19 -5.62 -13.10
C SER A 120 -12.29 -4.73 -12.23
N PHE A 121 -11.38 -5.39 -11.52
CA PHE A 121 -10.31 -4.76 -10.74
C PHE A 121 -8.95 -5.23 -11.24
N PHE A 122 -7.98 -4.32 -11.25
CA PHE A 122 -6.60 -4.59 -11.63
C PHE A 122 -5.65 -4.06 -10.56
N ALA A 123 -4.53 -4.74 -10.37
CA ALA A 123 -3.50 -4.34 -9.42
C ALA A 123 -2.22 -3.96 -10.16
N GLN A 124 -1.66 -2.81 -9.79
CA GLN A 124 -0.36 -2.34 -10.25
C GLN A 124 0.69 -2.54 -9.15
N PRO A 125 1.62 -3.51 -9.29
CA PRO A 125 2.77 -3.61 -8.41
C PRO A 125 3.61 -2.34 -8.47
N PHE A 126 3.72 -1.63 -7.36
CA PHE A 126 4.56 -0.43 -7.30
C PHE A 126 6.03 -0.84 -7.30
N LYS A 127 6.83 -0.18 -8.14
CA LYS A 127 8.27 -0.47 -8.27
C LYS A 127 9.14 0.25 -7.24
N GLY A 128 8.58 1.26 -6.56
CA GLY A 128 9.22 1.90 -5.43
C GLY A 128 8.90 1.18 -4.12
N ARG A 129 8.98 1.92 -3.02
CA ARG A 129 8.64 1.49 -1.68
C ARG A 129 7.59 2.41 -1.08
N MET A 130 6.56 1.87 -0.46
CA MET A 130 5.70 2.64 0.44
C MET A 130 6.19 2.57 1.88
N PHE A 131 6.06 3.69 2.57
CA PHE A 131 6.21 3.78 4.02
C PHE A 131 4.86 4.07 4.66
N ASP A 132 4.45 3.23 5.60
CA ASP A 132 3.28 3.46 6.46
C ASP A 132 3.65 4.45 7.58
N CYS A 133 3.40 5.73 7.33
CA CYS A 133 3.59 6.81 8.30
C CYS A 133 2.43 6.95 9.29
N GLY A 134 1.40 6.08 9.21
CA GLY A 134 0.40 5.92 10.26
C GLY A 134 0.96 5.17 11.47
N SER A 135 1.98 4.34 11.24
CA SER A 135 2.77 3.69 12.30
C SER A 135 3.97 4.53 12.75
N LYS A 136 4.32 4.45 14.04
CA LYS A 136 5.50 5.16 14.60
C LYS A 136 6.81 4.70 13.93
N GLU A 137 6.95 3.39 13.73
CA GLU A 137 8.12 2.79 13.11
C GLU A 137 8.26 3.21 11.65
N GLY A 138 7.17 3.09 10.87
CA GLY A 138 7.18 3.47 9.45
C GLY A 138 7.40 4.98 9.25
N PHE A 139 6.90 5.84 10.14
CA PHE A 139 7.22 7.27 10.12
C PHE A 139 8.71 7.55 10.29
N ILE A 140 9.39 6.88 11.23
CA ILE A 140 10.84 7.03 11.44
C ILE A 140 11.61 6.49 10.24
N GLN A 141 11.22 5.30 9.74
CA GLN A 141 11.85 4.69 8.57
C GLN A 141 11.75 5.60 7.33
N ALA A 142 10.59 6.22 7.11
CA ALA A 142 10.40 7.17 6.02
C ALA A 142 11.38 8.34 6.14
N ASN A 143 11.43 9.01 7.30
CA ASN A 143 12.33 10.14 7.52
C ASN A 143 13.80 9.78 7.26
N ILE A 144 14.25 8.63 7.75
CA ILE A 144 15.61 8.13 7.51
C ILE A 144 15.86 7.87 6.03
N ALA A 145 14.94 7.16 5.34
CA ALA A 145 15.09 6.83 3.93
C ALA A 145 15.17 8.07 3.04
N PHE A 146 14.29 9.04 3.27
CA PHE A 146 14.29 10.31 2.54
C PHE A 146 15.55 11.14 2.84
N ALA A 147 16.01 11.18 4.09
CA ALA A 147 17.23 11.90 4.44
C ALA A 147 18.48 11.26 3.80
N LEU A 148 18.58 9.93 3.79
CA LEU A 148 19.70 9.21 3.16
C LEU A 148 19.69 9.29 1.63
N ALA A 149 18.56 9.66 1.02
CA ALA A 149 18.43 9.86 -0.42
C ALA A 149 18.83 11.28 -0.87
N ARG A 150 19.03 12.21 0.06
CA ARG A 150 19.31 13.63 -0.22
C ARG A 150 20.79 13.95 -0.05
N ASP A 151 21.42 14.55 -1.05
CA ASP A 151 22.86 14.86 -1.02
C ASP A 151 23.25 15.80 0.12
N ASP A 152 22.38 16.75 0.48
CA ASP A 152 22.61 17.72 1.56
C ASP A 152 22.43 17.12 2.98
N MET A 153 21.79 15.95 3.10
CA MET A 153 21.48 15.33 4.39
C MET A 153 22.16 13.99 4.62
N LYS A 154 22.44 13.24 3.55
CA LYS A 154 22.91 11.85 3.61
C LYS A 154 24.16 11.68 4.47
N GLY A 155 25.16 12.55 4.29
CA GLY A 155 26.41 12.48 5.05
C GLY A 155 26.18 12.60 6.56
N PRO A 156 25.68 13.77 7.05
CA PRO A 156 25.42 13.98 8.47
C PRO A 156 24.48 12.95 9.10
N VAL A 157 23.42 12.54 8.40
CA VAL A 157 22.46 11.56 8.93
C VAL A 157 23.07 10.16 9.00
N PHE A 158 23.87 9.75 8.01
CA PHE A 158 24.54 8.46 8.04
C PHE A 158 25.53 8.35 9.20
N GLU A 159 26.34 9.40 9.43
CA GLU A 159 27.27 9.47 10.56
C GLU A 159 26.53 9.38 11.90
N MET A 160 25.45 10.14 12.06
CA MET A 160 24.60 10.10 13.27
C MET A 160 24.05 8.69 13.54
N LEU A 161 23.52 8.02 12.52
CA LEU A 161 22.97 6.66 12.66
C LEU A 161 24.04 5.66 13.08
N GLN A 162 25.26 5.76 12.53
CA GLN A 162 26.38 4.89 12.94
C GLN A 162 26.74 5.09 14.41
N GLU A 163 26.72 6.34 14.90
CA GLU A 163 26.98 6.63 16.31
C GLU A 163 25.90 6.03 17.22
N PHE A 164 24.62 6.18 16.85
CA PHE A 164 23.51 5.61 17.62
C PHE A 164 23.59 4.09 17.72
N VAL A 165 23.91 3.39 16.62
CA VAL A 165 24.07 1.93 16.61
C VAL A 165 25.21 1.51 17.54
N ARG A 166 26.40 2.11 17.40
CA ARG A 166 27.55 1.79 18.28
C ARG A 166 27.27 2.10 19.74
N SER A 167 26.48 3.14 20.02
CA SER A 167 26.06 3.47 21.38
C SER A 167 25.12 2.42 21.97
N HIS A 168 24.19 1.91 21.16
CA HIS A 168 23.24 0.88 21.58
C HIS A 168 23.93 -0.46 21.84
N GLU A 169 24.81 -0.91 20.94
CA GLU A 169 25.59 -2.15 21.10
C GLU A 169 26.40 -2.15 22.41
N ARG A 170 27.08 -1.03 22.72
CA ARG A 170 27.82 -0.87 23.98
C ARG A 170 26.95 -0.92 25.23
N GLN A 171 25.69 -0.49 25.14
CA GLN A 171 24.75 -0.57 26.25
C GLN A 171 24.22 -1.99 26.46
N GLU A 172 23.97 -2.73 25.38
CA GLU A 172 23.57 -4.14 25.46
C GLU A 172 24.70 -5.03 25.99
N GLU A 173 25.96 -4.81 25.59
CA GLU A 173 27.10 -5.56 26.12
C GLU A 173 27.36 -5.31 27.61
N ALA A 174 26.90 -4.17 28.14
CA ALA A 174 27.08 -3.79 29.54
C ALA A 174 25.91 -4.22 30.46
N ALA A 175 24.81 -4.75 29.89
CA ALA A 175 23.61 -5.19 30.59
C ALA A 175 23.62 -6.70 30.87
#